data_AF-A0A965DD14-F1
#
_entry.id   AF-A0A965DD14-F1
#
_cell.length_a   1.000
_cell.length_b   1.000
_cell.length_c   1.000
_cell.angle_alpha   90.00
_cell.angle_beta   90.00
_cell.angle_gamma   90.00
#
_symmetry.space_group_name_H-M   'P 1'
#
loop_
_entity.id
_entity.type
_entity.pdbx_description
1 polymer ?
#
loop_
_entity_poly.entity_id
_entity_poly.type
_entity_poly.pdbx_seq_one_letter_code
_entity_poly.pdbx_strand_id
1 'polypeptide(L)'
;MIDPTRQSYVIEEGEAGQYYATKATSDWSITYDLLGAELGKEFYVSRALSFKTSIGLLNSWIWLQDRISYTGGNGGSSQLGDNSEYIKDKSNYWGIGPQVGTVVGFGLGKGFTFFADLKGALMYGRLKVDHYDYMSVDPDVNALEIDGFAKRVLPYLSATLGLSYDRTTQSQKNHFKFRAGYNIQYFVGANQMLYPVGISATYEFKRQEGSLQTAGLILDASWSF
;
A
#
# COMPACT_ATOMS: atom_id res chain seq x y z
N MET A 1 3.82 3.54 -11.00
CA MET A 1 2.61 2.85 -11.48
C MET A 1 2.88 1.36 -11.35
N ILE A 2 2.28 0.71 -10.35
CA ILE A 2 2.38 -0.74 -10.16
C ILE A 2 1.27 -1.35 -11.04
N ASP A 3 1.65 -2.29 -11.91
CA ASP A 3 0.72 -2.99 -12.81
C ASP A 3 -0.31 -3.76 -11.98
N PRO A 4 -1.62 -3.69 -12.27
CA PRO A 4 -2.63 -4.46 -11.54
C PRO A 4 -2.31 -5.96 -11.55
N THR A 5 -2.22 -6.54 -10.36
CA THR A 5 -2.04 -7.98 -10.22
C THR A 5 -3.40 -8.65 -10.42
N ARG A 6 -3.63 -9.21 -11.60
CA ARG A 6 -4.83 -10.03 -11.87
C ARG A 6 -4.66 -11.40 -11.23
N GLN A 7 -5.56 -11.74 -10.31
CA GLN A 7 -5.65 -13.09 -9.76
C GLN A 7 -6.95 -13.73 -10.21
N SER A 8 -6.85 -14.90 -10.82
CA SER A 8 -8.01 -15.73 -11.20
C SER A 8 -7.98 -17.01 -10.39
N TYR A 9 -9.06 -17.30 -9.68
CA TYR A 9 -9.23 -18.54 -8.95
C TYR A 9 -10.37 -19.34 -9.57
N VAL A 10 -10.11 -20.62 -9.81
CA VAL A 10 -11.15 -21.61 -10.14
C VAL A 10 -11.50 -22.29 -8.82
N ILE A 11 -12.78 -22.31 -8.46
CA ILE A 11 -13.24 -22.93 -7.22
C ILE A 11 -13.31 -24.44 -7.49
N GLU A 12 -12.37 -25.22 -6.93
CA GLU A 12 -12.33 -26.68 -7.07
C GLU A 12 -13.35 -27.38 -6.16
N GLU A 13 -13.74 -28.59 -6.57
CA GLU A 13 -14.94 -29.30 -6.13
C GLU A 13 -14.90 -29.79 -4.67
N GLY A 14 -16.01 -29.58 -3.95
CA GLY A 14 -16.36 -30.33 -2.74
C GLY A 14 -17.56 -31.24 -3.03
N GLU A 15 -17.62 -32.41 -2.38
CA GLU A 15 -18.49 -33.59 -2.67
C GLU A 15 -20.02 -33.40 -2.74
N ALA A 16 -20.56 -32.16 -2.89
CA ALA A 16 -21.98 -31.91 -3.03
C ALA A 16 -22.32 -30.74 -3.99
N GLY A 17 -21.72 -30.70 -5.18
CA GLY A 17 -22.35 -30.30 -6.47
C GLY A 17 -23.11 -28.96 -6.64
N GLN A 18 -23.10 -28.04 -5.67
CA GLN A 18 -23.72 -26.72 -5.80
C GLN A 18 -22.70 -25.60 -5.59
N TYR A 19 -22.56 -24.73 -6.58
CA TYR A 19 -21.66 -23.59 -6.54
C TYR A 19 -22.41 -22.30 -6.82
N TYR A 20 -22.14 -21.28 -6.02
CA TYR A 20 -22.64 -19.93 -6.26
C TYR A 20 -22.05 -19.32 -7.55
N ALA A 21 -20.76 -19.57 -7.80
CA ALA A 21 -20.02 -19.16 -9.00
C ALA A 21 -19.03 -20.24 -9.43
N THR A 22 -18.76 -20.37 -10.73
CA THR A 22 -17.75 -21.29 -11.28
C THR A 22 -16.38 -20.64 -11.42
N LYS A 23 -16.34 -19.31 -11.61
CA LYS A 23 -15.12 -18.55 -11.79
C LYS A 23 -15.19 -17.21 -11.07
N ALA A 24 -14.11 -16.90 -10.35
CA ALA A 24 -13.89 -15.61 -9.70
C ALA A 24 -12.61 -14.96 -10.28
N THR A 25 -12.69 -13.70 -10.67
CA THR A 25 -11.54 -12.89 -11.09
C THR A 25 -11.49 -11.64 -10.24
N SER A 26 -10.31 -11.28 -9.74
CA SER A 26 -10.06 -10.00 -9.05
C SER A 26 -8.93 -9.25 -9.75
N ASP A 27 -9.19 -7.98 -10.06
CA ASP A 27 -8.24 -7.02 -10.61
C ASP A 27 -7.99 -5.91 -9.58
N TRP A 28 -6.86 -5.99 -8.89
CA TRP A 28 -6.48 -5.05 -7.85
C TRP A 28 -5.45 -4.03 -8.33
N SER A 29 -5.69 -2.75 -8.04
CA SER A 29 -4.81 -1.64 -8.40
C SER A 29 -4.57 -0.71 -7.23
N ILE A 30 -3.32 -0.28 -7.07
CA ILE A 30 -2.91 0.68 -6.05
C ILE A 30 -2.13 1.85 -6.67
N THR A 31 -2.46 3.05 -6.22
CA THR A 31 -1.64 4.24 -6.43
C THR A 31 -1.48 4.96 -5.10
N TYR A 32 -0.28 5.43 -4.80
CA TYR A 32 -0.05 6.22 -3.61
C TYR A 32 1.01 7.29 -3.86
N ASP A 33 0.82 8.43 -3.23
CA ASP A 33 1.73 9.57 -3.26
C ASP A 33 2.11 9.97 -1.83
N LEU A 34 3.38 10.29 -1.64
CA LEU A 34 3.93 10.74 -0.37
C LEU A 34 4.65 12.07 -0.58
N LEU A 35 4.28 13.07 0.21
CA LEU A 35 4.93 14.37 0.24
C LEU A 35 5.39 14.65 1.67
N GLY A 36 6.69 14.77 1.86
CA GLY A 36 7.28 14.98 3.18
C GLY A 36 8.18 16.21 3.23
N ALA A 37 8.21 16.87 4.38
CA ALA A 37 9.20 17.88 4.74
C ALA A 37 9.89 17.45 6.03
N GLU A 38 11.22 17.42 6.03
CA GLU A 38 12.01 16.92 7.16
C GLU A 38 13.10 17.93 7.55
N LEU A 39 13.23 18.17 8.84
CA LEU A 39 14.35 18.86 9.46
C LEU A 39 15.17 17.83 10.24
N GLY A 40 16.45 17.72 9.94
CA GLY A 40 17.32 16.75 10.60
C GLY A 40 18.64 17.34 11.06
N LYS A 41 19.21 16.70 12.09
CA LYS A 41 20.53 17.02 12.62
C LYS A 41 21.43 15.80 12.51
N GLU A 42 22.63 16.02 11.99
CA GLU A 42 23.67 15.00 11.87
C GLU A 42 24.58 15.01 13.11
N PHE A 43 24.92 13.81 13.57
CA PHE A 43 25.79 13.52 14.69
C PHE A 43 26.85 12.52 14.25
N TYR A 44 28.11 12.89 14.40
CA TYR A 44 29.23 12.02 14.07
C TYR A 44 29.77 11.43 15.38
N VAL A 45 29.46 10.15 15.63
CA VAL A 45 29.91 9.45 16.84
C VAL A 45 31.35 8.97 16.67
N SER A 46 31.71 8.52 15.46
CA SER A 46 33.08 8.18 15.10
C SER A 46 33.34 8.39 13.60
N ARG A 47 34.58 8.15 13.16
CA ARG A 47 34.91 8.16 11.72
C ARG A 47 34.15 7.10 10.91
N ALA A 48 33.73 6.02 11.57
CA ALA A 48 33.02 4.90 10.94
C ALA A 48 31.53 4.88 11.25
N LEU A 49 31.02 5.75 12.14
CA LEU A 49 29.62 5.71 12.56
C LEU A 49 29.03 7.11 12.61
N SER A 50 28.03 7.34 11.76
CA SER A 50 27.26 8.58 11.67
C SER A 50 25.79 8.32 11.96
N PHE A 51 25.14 9.23 12.67
CA PHE A 51 23.71 9.23 12.91
C PHE A 51 23.10 10.52 12.41
N LYS A 52 21.92 10.45 11.81
CA LYS A 52 21.11 11.63 11.50
C LYS A 52 19.73 11.41 12.05
N THR A 53 19.30 12.23 13.00
CA THR A 53 17.92 12.21 13.49
C THR A 53 17.13 13.26 12.73
N SER A 54 15.87 12.99 12.42
CA SER A 54 14.99 13.96 11.79
C SER A 54 13.60 13.97 12.44
N ILE A 55 12.99 15.15 12.39
CA ILE A 55 11.57 15.36 12.66
C ILE A 55 10.99 16.05 11.43
N GLY A 56 9.74 15.75 11.12
CA GLY A 56 9.13 16.24 9.89
C GLY A 56 7.62 16.15 9.90
N LEU A 57 7.06 16.46 8.75
CA LEU A 57 5.66 16.33 8.43
C LEU A 57 5.53 15.50 7.17
N LEU A 58 4.65 14.50 7.20
CA LEU A 58 4.35 13.62 6.06
C LEU A 58 2.89 13.79 5.68
N ASN A 59 2.64 13.99 4.40
CA ASN A 59 1.33 13.91 3.77
C ASN A 59 1.28 12.68 2.86
N SER A 60 0.15 11.98 2.85
CA SER A 60 -0.07 10.80 2.03
C SER A 60 -1.45 10.83 1.37
N TRP A 61 -1.46 10.45 0.09
CA TRP A 61 -2.65 10.08 -0.64
C TRP A 61 -2.53 8.61 -1.06
N ILE A 62 -3.55 7.81 -0.80
CA ILE A 62 -3.60 6.39 -1.18
C ILE A 62 -4.93 6.13 -1.86
N TRP A 63 -4.89 5.60 -3.06
CA TRP A 63 -6.05 5.16 -3.83
C TRP A 63 -5.93 3.66 -4.09
N LEU A 64 -6.85 2.90 -3.52
CA LEU A 64 -7.00 1.47 -3.73
C LEU A 64 -8.27 1.22 -4.54
N GLN A 65 -8.18 0.37 -5.53
CA GLN A 65 -9.32 -0.07 -6.31
C GLN A 65 -9.24 -1.58 -6.51
N ASP A 66 -10.34 -2.27 -6.23
CA ASP A 66 -10.52 -3.68 -6.56
C ASP A 66 -11.76 -3.83 -7.46
N ARG A 67 -11.68 -4.77 -8.39
CA ARG A 67 -12.79 -5.16 -9.26
C ARG A 67 -12.85 -6.67 -9.26
N ILE A 68 -13.95 -7.19 -8.73
CA ILE A 68 -14.18 -8.62 -8.63
C ILE A 68 -15.34 -8.97 -9.57
N SER A 69 -15.18 -10.02 -10.36
CA SER A 69 -16.24 -10.57 -11.18
C SER A 69 -16.44 -12.05 -10.89
N TYR A 70 -17.67 -12.41 -10.54
CA TYR A 70 -18.11 -13.79 -10.39
C TYR A 70 -18.96 -14.19 -11.59
N THR A 71 -18.74 -15.39 -12.12
CA THR A 71 -19.44 -15.91 -13.30
C THR A 71 -19.75 -17.40 -13.12
N GLY A 72 -20.87 -17.87 -13.66
CA GLY A 72 -21.22 -19.31 -13.65
C GLY A 72 -22.02 -19.74 -12.42
N GLY A 73 -21.90 -21.00 -12.00
CA GLY A 73 -22.67 -21.60 -10.92
C GLY A 73 -23.65 -22.66 -11.43
N ASN A 74 -23.90 -23.72 -10.66
CA ASN A 74 -24.77 -24.83 -11.05
C ASN A 74 -25.49 -25.41 -9.83
N GLY A 75 -26.82 -25.60 -9.91
CA GLY A 75 -27.69 -26.09 -8.81
C GLY A 75 -28.70 -25.14 -8.12
N GLY A 76 -29.82 -24.75 -8.77
CA GLY A 76 -30.99 -24.16 -8.08
C GLY A 76 -31.09 -22.62 -8.04
N SER A 77 -32.13 -22.10 -7.37
CA SER A 77 -32.62 -20.71 -7.48
C SER A 77 -31.78 -19.62 -6.80
N SER A 78 -30.61 -19.96 -6.24
CA SER A 78 -29.78 -19.05 -5.42
C SER A 78 -28.35 -18.90 -5.96
N GLN A 79 -28.18 -19.06 -7.26
CA GLN A 79 -26.87 -19.10 -7.93
C GLN A 79 -26.87 -18.23 -9.17
N LEU A 80 -25.68 -17.84 -9.60
CA LEU A 80 -25.51 -16.94 -10.74
C LEU A 80 -25.95 -17.62 -12.06
N GLY A 81 -25.68 -18.91 -12.29
CA GLY A 81 -26.07 -19.60 -13.53
C GLY A 81 -25.39 -18.96 -14.75
N ASP A 82 -26.16 -18.49 -15.72
CA ASP A 82 -25.65 -17.71 -16.87
C ASP A 82 -25.32 -16.25 -16.51
N ASN A 83 -25.56 -15.83 -15.27
CA ASN A 83 -25.36 -14.47 -14.83
C ASN A 83 -23.95 -14.23 -14.29
N SER A 84 -23.63 -12.95 -14.19
CA SER A 84 -22.37 -12.45 -13.63
C SER A 84 -22.67 -11.40 -12.56
N GLU A 85 -21.88 -11.43 -11.50
CA GLU A 85 -21.91 -10.43 -10.43
C GLU A 85 -20.60 -9.65 -10.48
N TYR A 86 -20.71 -8.33 -10.39
CA TYR A 86 -19.61 -7.41 -10.53
C TYR A 86 -19.53 -6.53 -9.30
N ILE A 87 -18.47 -6.73 -8.54
CA ILE A 87 -18.17 -5.95 -7.34
C ILE A 87 -17.04 -4.99 -7.67
N LYS A 88 -17.21 -3.73 -7.28
CA LYS A 88 -16.23 -2.67 -7.44
C LYS A 88 -16.04 -1.96 -6.11
N ASP A 89 -14.87 -2.16 -5.55
CA ASP A 89 -14.46 -1.55 -4.29
C ASP A 89 -13.43 -0.45 -4.53
N LYS A 90 -13.63 0.68 -3.86
CA LYS A 90 -12.69 1.80 -3.85
C LYS A 90 -12.41 2.20 -2.42
N SER A 91 -11.13 2.41 -2.10
CA SER A 91 -10.71 2.97 -0.83
C SER A 91 -9.73 4.11 -1.07
N ASN A 92 -10.13 5.30 -0.65
CA ASN A 92 -9.36 6.52 -0.83
C ASN A 92 -8.99 7.08 0.54
N TYR A 93 -7.69 7.16 0.81
CA TYR A 93 -7.15 7.72 2.03
C TYR A 93 -6.37 9.00 1.73
N TRP A 94 -6.59 10.02 2.56
CA TRP A 94 -5.72 11.18 2.65
C TRP A 94 -5.35 11.42 4.10
N GLY A 95 -4.07 11.61 4.37
CA GLY A 95 -3.57 11.82 5.72
C GLY A 95 -2.43 12.80 5.79
N ILE A 96 -2.30 13.44 6.95
CA ILE A 96 -1.15 14.26 7.29
C ILE A 96 -0.74 13.98 8.74
N GLY A 97 0.55 13.98 9.01
CA GLY A 97 1.00 13.69 10.37
C GLY A 97 2.46 14.01 10.63
N PRO A 98 2.84 14.13 11.91
CA PRO A 98 4.23 14.24 12.29
C PRO A 98 4.98 12.95 11.92
N GLN A 99 6.22 13.14 11.50
CA GLN A 99 7.15 12.08 11.14
C GLN A 99 8.43 12.23 11.97
N VAL A 100 9.00 11.09 12.36
CA VAL A 100 10.33 11.00 12.94
C VAL A 100 11.17 10.05 12.10
N GLY A 101 12.45 10.36 11.95
CA GLY A 101 13.39 9.58 11.16
C GLY A 101 14.74 9.43 11.84
N THR A 102 15.44 8.35 11.52
CA THR A 102 16.82 8.14 11.89
C THR A 102 17.55 7.43 10.78
N VAL A 103 18.66 8.03 10.33
CA VAL A 103 19.61 7.41 9.42
C VAL A 103 20.85 7.01 10.19
N VAL A 104 21.23 5.74 10.11
CA VAL A 104 22.48 5.21 10.63
C VAL A 104 23.39 4.91 9.45
N GLY A 105 24.61 5.41 9.50
CA GLY A 105 25.64 5.15 8.50
C GLY A 105 26.84 4.47 9.16
N PHE A 106 27.25 3.32 8.61
CA PHE A 106 28.43 2.59 9.01
C PHE A 106 29.46 2.57 7.88
N GLY A 107 30.56 3.29 8.06
CA GLY A 107 31.66 3.40 7.12
C GLY A 107 32.44 2.08 7.03
N LEU A 108 32.45 1.48 5.84
CA LEU A 108 33.18 0.25 5.53
C LEU A 108 34.60 0.52 5.03
N GLY A 109 34.93 1.80 4.77
CA GLY A 109 36.20 2.24 4.22
C GLY A 109 36.18 2.40 2.69
N LYS A 110 37.24 3.02 2.14
CA LYS A 110 37.39 3.28 0.69
C LYS A 110 36.20 4.02 0.05
N GLY A 111 35.50 4.86 0.82
CA GLY A 111 34.32 5.62 0.38
C GLY A 111 33.01 4.84 0.46
N PHE A 112 33.00 3.57 0.86
CA PHE A 112 31.77 2.80 1.05
C PHE A 112 31.20 3.00 2.45
N THR A 113 29.88 3.15 2.51
CA THR A 113 29.10 3.30 3.73
C THR A 113 27.83 2.46 3.62
N PHE A 114 27.65 1.52 4.53
CA PHE A 114 26.36 0.87 4.75
C PHE A 114 25.42 1.87 5.42
N PHE A 115 24.18 1.97 4.95
CA PHE A 115 23.20 2.86 5.56
C PHE A 115 21.89 2.13 5.87
N ALA A 116 21.27 2.54 6.98
CA ALA A 116 19.94 2.17 7.38
C ALA A 116 19.12 3.44 7.66
N ASP A 117 18.04 3.67 6.92
CA ASP A 117 17.13 4.80 7.09
C ASP A 117 15.79 4.28 7.60
N LEU A 118 15.45 4.63 8.84
CA LEU A 118 14.23 4.23 9.52
C LEU A 118 13.36 5.46 9.74
N LYS A 119 12.11 5.41 9.27
CA LYS A 119 11.14 6.49 9.42
C LYS A 119 9.82 5.95 9.96
N GLY A 120 9.17 6.74 10.81
CA GLY A 120 7.85 6.46 11.32
C GLY A 120 6.99 7.72 11.34
N ALA A 121 5.71 7.60 11.03
CA ALA A 121 4.76 8.71 11.11
C ALA A 121 3.42 8.24 11.69
N LEU A 122 2.70 9.16 12.32
CA LEU A 122 1.32 8.97 12.77
C LEU A 122 0.42 9.92 11.97
N MET A 123 -0.28 9.39 10.98
CA MET A 123 -1.03 10.20 10.02
C MET A 123 -2.50 10.31 10.43
N TYR A 124 -2.94 11.52 10.78
CA TYR A 124 -4.36 11.80 10.95
C TYR A 124 -4.98 12.09 9.58
N GLY A 125 -6.05 11.37 9.25
CA GLY A 125 -6.58 11.42 7.90
C GLY A 125 -8.06 11.11 7.79
N ARG A 126 -8.52 11.22 6.55
CA ARG A 126 -9.86 10.87 6.09
C ARG A 126 -9.75 9.66 5.20
N LEU A 127 -10.66 8.73 5.40
CA LEU A 127 -10.81 7.54 4.60
C LEU A 127 -12.24 7.54 4.05
N LYS A 128 -12.33 7.41 2.73
CA LYS A 128 -13.58 7.20 2.01
C LYS A 128 -13.55 5.81 1.39
N VAL A 129 -14.62 5.05 1.58
CA VAL A 129 -14.82 3.73 0.97
C VAL A 129 -16.10 3.80 0.16
N ASP A 130 -16.04 3.36 -1.09
CA ASP A 130 -17.19 3.23 -1.97
C ASP A 130 -17.25 1.77 -2.42
N HIS A 131 -18.37 1.11 -2.17
CA HIS A 131 -18.66 -0.25 -2.60
C HIS A 131 -19.83 -0.22 -3.56
N TYR A 132 -19.66 -0.82 -4.72
CA TYR A 132 -20.70 -0.93 -5.73
C TYR A 132 -20.77 -2.37 -6.21
N ASP A 133 -21.94 -2.97 -6.08
CA ASP A 133 -22.22 -4.35 -6.47
C ASP A 133 -23.46 -4.37 -7.38
N TYR A 134 -23.42 -5.16 -8.45
CA TYR A 134 -24.56 -5.37 -9.33
C TYR A 134 -24.51 -6.73 -10.03
N MET A 135 -25.69 -7.27 -10.32
CA MET A 135 -25.88 -8.53 -11.04
C MET A 135 -26.35 -8.29 -12.48
N SER A 136 -25.93 -9.15 -13.42
CA SER A 136 -26.22 -8.99 -14.85
C SER A 136 -27.67 -9.22 -15.27
N VAL A 137 -28.49 -9.91 -14.45
CA VAL A 137 -29.91 -10.21 -14.76
C VAL A 137 -30.71 -8.91 -14.90
N ASP A 138 -30.43 -7.95 -14.01
CA ASP A 138 -31.04 -6.63 -13.99
C ASP A 138 -30.12 -5.68 -13.19
N PRO A 139 -29.26 -4.91 -13.87
CA PRO A 139 -28.27 -4.05 -13.21
C PRO A 139 -28.90 -2.85 -12.50
N ASP A 140 -30.11 -2.42 -12.88
CA ASP A 140 -30.76 -1.25 -12.30
C ASP A 140 -31.57 -1.58 -11.05
N VAL A 141 -32.04 -2.84 -10.92
CA VAL A 141 -32.82 -3.31 -9.76
C VAL A 141 -31.96 -3.98 -8.69
N ASN A 142 -30.81 -4.55 -9.06
CA ASN A 142 -29.92 -5.28 -8.14
C ASN A 142 -28.60 -4.56 -7.87
N ALA A 143 -28.55 -3.23 -8.06
CA ALA A 143 -27.39 -2.45 -7.69
C ALA A 143 -27.41 -2.10 -6.20
N LEU A 144 -26.32 -2.44 -5.49
CA LEU A 144 -26.07 -2.03 -4.13
C LEU A 144 -24.90 -1.03 -4.12
N GLU A 145 -25.18 0.19 -3.68
CA GLU A 145 -24.16 1.21 -3.45
C GLU A 145 -24.07 1.51 -1.96
N ILE A 146 -22.86 1.35 -1.40
CA ILE A 146 -22.57 1.67 -0.01
C ILE A 146 -21.39 2.63 0.02
N ASP A 147 -21.61 3.80 0.60
CA ASP A 147 -20.57 4.77 0.87
C ASP A 147 -20.24 4.83 2.37
N GLY A 148 -18.95 4.98 2.66
CA GLY A 148 -18.43 4.96 4.01
C GLY A 148 -17.40 6.05 4.20
N PHE A 149 -17.57 6.84 5.25
CA PHE A 149 -16.58 7.83 5.66
C PHE A 149 -16.05 7.53 7.06
N ALA A 150 -14.74 7.69 7.26
CA ALA A 150 -14.11 7.57 8.56
C ALA A 150 -12.94 8.53 8.71
N LYS A 151 -12.73 9.04 9.93
CA LYS A 151 -11.50 9.74 10.32
C LYS A 151 -10.71 8.83 11.25
N ARG A 152 -9.41 8.70 11.02
CA ARG A 152 -8.56 7.80 11.81
C ARG A 152 -7.11 8.25 11.79
N VAL A 153 -6.36 7.75 12.75
CA VAL A 153 -4.90 7.85 12.80
C VAL A 153 -4.33 6.56 12.22
N LEU A 154 -3.53 6.67 11.16
CA LEU A 154 -2.84 5.54 10.55
C LEU A 154 -1.34 5.60 10.85
N PRO A 155 -0.79 4.58 11.52
CA PRO A 155 0.65 4.41 11.61
C PRO A 155 1.27 4.12 10.24
N TYR A 156 2.39 4.80 9.96
CA TYR A 156 3.24 4.58 8.80
C TYR A 156 4.66 4.25 9.26
N LEU A 157 5.26 3.23 8.66
CA LEU A 157 6.63 2.80 8.90
C LEU A 157 7.36 2.67 7.56
N SER A 158 8.60 3.11 7.50
CA SER A 158 9.48 2.92 6.34
C SER A 158 10.88 2.55 6.80
N ALA A 159 11.47 1.54 6.18
CA ALA A 159 12.83 1.11 6.42
C ALA A 159 13.56 0.98 5.08
N THR A 160 14.74 1.60 4.96
CA THR A 160 15.62 1.45 3.80
C THR A 160 16.96 0.96 4.26
N LEU A 161 17.45 -0.14 3.68
CA LEU A 161 18.78 -0.68 3.94
C LEU A 161 19.58 -0.67 2.65
N GLY A 162 20.84 -0.26 2.70
CA GLY A 162 21.61 -0.15 1.47
C GLY A 162 23.10 0.13 1.64
N LEU A 163 23.75 0.27 0.49
CA LEU A 163 25.15 0.66 0.37
C LEU A 163 25.23 1.99 -0.36
N SER A 164 26.14 2.82 0.10
CA SER A 164 26.47 4.09 -0.54
C SER A 164 27.97 4.16 -0.81
N TYR A 165 28.32 4.80 -1.92
CA TYR A 165 29.67 5.11 -2.29
C TYR A 165 29.78 6.63 -2.44
N ASP A 166 30.70 7.22 -1.69
CA ASP A 166 30.98 8.66 -1.72
C ASP A 166 32.43 8.86 -2.13
N ARG A 167 32.64 9.74 -3.12
CA ARG A 167 33.98 10.16 -3.54
C ARG A 167 34.03 11.67 -3.72
N THR A 168 34.96 12.27 -3.00
CA THR A 168 35.34 13.68 -3.18
C THR A 168 36.40 13.79 -4.28
N THR A 169 36.17 14.65 -5.28
CA THR A 169 37.08 14.87 -6.42
C THR A 169 37.64 16.30 -6.40
N GLN A 170 38.90 16.47 -6.83
CA GLN A 170 39.67 17.73 -6.90
C GLN A 170 39.48 18.69 -5.73
N SER A 171 40.42 18.66 -4.77
CA SER A 171 40.58 19.69 -3.73
C SER A 171 39.33 20.00 -2.92
N GLN A 172 38.49 18.98 -2.66
CA GLN A 172 37.26 19.07 -1.86
C GLN A 172 36.15 19.96 -2.44
N LYS A 173 36.18 20.26 -3.74
CA LYS A 173 35.14 21.09 -4.37
C LYS A 173 33.95 20.28 -4.87
N ASN A 174 34.18 19.06 -5.37
CA ASN A 174 33.12 18.24 -5.93
C ASN A 174 32.87 17.00 -5.08
N HIS A 175 31.61 16.76 -4.70
CA HIS A 175 31.18 15.55 -4.01
C HIS A 175 30.24 14.77 -4.91
N PHE A 176 30.61 13.52 -5.18
CA PHE A 176 29.79 12.56 -5.91
C PHE A 176 29.38 11.44 -4.97
N LYS A 177 28.07 11.21 -4.85
CA LYS A 177 27.51 10.18 -4.01
C LYS A 177 26.55 9.31 -4.80
N PHE A 178 26.77 8.02 -4.73
CA PHE A 178 25.88 7.00 -5.27
C PHE A 178 25.33 6.16 -4.12
N ARG A 179 24.05 5.80 -4.17
CA ARG A 179 23.39 4.96 -3.16
C ARG A 179 22.51 3.95 -3.87
N ALA A 180 22.58 2.71 -3.40
CA ALA A 180 21.67 1.64 -3.77
C ALA A 180 21.09 1.05 -2.48
N GLY A 181 19.79 0.81 -2.44
CA GLY A 181 19.14 0.23 -1.27
C GLY A 181 17.85 -0.48 -1.58
N TYR A 182 17.37 -1.24 -0.61
CA TYR A 182 16.06 -1.87 -0.60
C TYR A 182 15.19 -1.15 0.42
N ASN A 183 14.04 -0.63 -0.03
CA ASN A 183 13.08 0.10 0.76
C ASN A 183 11.83 -0.75 1.00
N ILE A 184 11.33 -0.71 2.23
CA ILE A 184 10.10 -1.36 2.67
C ILE A 184 9.25 -0.28 3.32
N GLN A 185 8.00 -0.16 2.90
CA GLN A 185 7.01 0.77 3.47
C GLN A 185 5.81 -0.03 3.95
N TYR A 186 5.25 0.39 5.08
CA TYR A 186 4.15 -0.28 5.73
C TYR A 186 3.15 0.74 6.27
N PHE A 187 1.92 0.65 5.78
CA PHE A 187 0.78 1.45 6.25
C PHE A 187 -0.17 0.53 6.99
N VAL A 188 -0.30 0.74 8.30
CA VAL A 188 -1.16 -0.08 9.15
C VAL A 188 -2.60 0.32 8.92
N GLY A 189 -3.46 -0.65 8.59
CA GLY A 189 -4.90 -0.41 8.46
C GLY A 189 -5.31 0.52 7.31
N ALA A 190 -4.45 0.70 6.30
CA ALA A 190 -4.75 1.51 5.12
C ALA A 190 -5.79 0.87 4.20
N ASN A 191 -5.87 -0.47 4.18
CA ASN A 191 -6.94 -1.17 3.48
C ASN A 191 -8.16 -1.29 4.41
N GLN A 192 -9.30 -0.88 3.89
CA GLN A 192 -10.59 -0.79 4.58
C GLN A 192 -11.74 -1.15 3.63
N MET A 193 -11.46 -1.96 2.61
CA MET A 193 -12.48 -2.49 1.70
C MET A 193 -13.57 -3.20 2.49
N LEU A 194 -14.80 -3.09 1.99
CA LEU A 194 -15.96 -3.72 2.60
C LEU A 194 -16.06 -5.16 2.11
N TYR A 195 -16.47 -6.05 2.99
CA TYR A 195 -16.86 -7.40 2.60
C TYR A 195 -18.22 -7.74 3.22
N PRO A 196 -19.06 -8.47 2.49
CA PRO A 196 -20.35 -8.92 3.01
C PRO A 196 -20.14 -9.99 4.08
N VAL A 197 -20.92 -9.90 5.17
CA VAL A 197 -20.92 -10.83 6.29
C VAL A 197 -22.34 -11.31 6.53
N GLY A 198 -22.60 -12.57 6.18
CA GLY A 198 -23.89 -13.23 6.38
C GLY A 198 -24.59 -13.60 5.08
N ILE A 199 -25.41 -14.65 5.14
CA ILE A 199 -26.20 -15.20 4.02
C ILE A 199 -27.70 -15.12 4.35
N SER A 200 -28.09 -14.21 5.25
CA SER A 200 -29.46 -14.04 5.73
C SER A 200 -30.06 -12.75 5.16
N ALA A 201 -31.39 -12.59 5.24
CA ALA A 201 -32.19 -11.52 4.63
C ALA A 201 -31.76 -10.06 4.91
N THR A 202 -30.74 -9.82 5.73
CA THR A 202 -30.10 -8.53 5.93
C THR A 202 -28.61 -8.66 5.60
N TYR A 203 -28.16 -7.99 4.54
CA TYR A 203 -26.73 -7.89 4.24
C TYR A 203 -26.04 -7.00 5.29
N GLU A 204 -25.14 -7.56 6.09
CA GLU A 204 -24.26 -6.79 6.97
C GLU A 204 -22.90 -6.65 6.28
N PHE A 205 -22.43 -5.41 6.11
CA PHE A 205 -21.10 -5.15 5.57
C PHE A 205 -20.13 -4.84 6.70
N LYS A 206 -19.00 -5.57 6.74
CA LYS A 206 -17.92 -5.29 7.66
C LYS A 206 -16.73 -4.71 6.91
N ARG A 207 -15.99 -3.83 7.59
CA ARG A 207 -14.72 -3.31 7.09
C ARG A 207 -13.65 -4.36 7.31
N GLN A 208 -12.94 -4.74 6.27
CA GLN A 208 -11.74 -5.53 6.39
C GLN A 208 -10.59 -4.61 6.75
N GLU A 209 -10.06 -4.72 7.96
CA GLU A 209 -8.85 -3.99 8.31
C GLU A 209 -7.63 -4.73 7.76
N GLY A 210 -7.04 -4.19 6.70
CA GLY A 210 -5.82 -4.70 6.10
C GLY A 210 -4.70 -3.68 6.15
N SER A 211 -3.48 -4.15 6.32
CA SER A 211 -2.29 -3.31 6.14
C SER A 211 -1.86 -3.31 4.68
N LEU A 212 -1.26 -2.22 4.25
CA LEU A 212 -0.64 -2.10 2.94
C LEU A 212 0.88 -2.15 3.12
N GLN A 213 1.55 -3.03 2.38
CA GLN A 213 3.00 -3.12 2.33
C GLN A 213 3.49 -2.93 0.90
N THR A 214 4.54 -2.13 0.73
CA THR A 214 5.28 -2.05 -0.54
C THR A 214 6.75 -2.25 -0.27
N ALA A 215 7.47 -2.79 -1.25
CA ALA A 215 8.91 -2.91 -1.17
C ALA A 215 9.54 -2.77 -2.56
N GLY A 216 10.76 -2.25 -2.63
CA GLY A 216 11.43 -2.02 -3.90
C GLY A 216 12.88 -1.58 -3.76
N LEU A 217 13.57 -1.58 -4.90
CA LEU A 217 14.94 -1.07 -5.01
C LEU A 217 14.94 0.44 -5.22
N ILE A 218 15.86 1.12 -4.56
CA ILE A 218 16.12 2.55 -4.70
C ILE A 218 17.54 2.73 -5.21
N LEU A 219 17.70 3.54 -6.25
CA LEU A 219 18.97 4.04 -6.74
C LEU A 219 18.93 5.57 -6.65
N ASP A 220 19.96 6.14 -6.04
CA ASP A 220 20.11 7.58 -5.85
C ASP A 220 21.52 7.99 -6.24
N ALA A 221 21.63 9.06 -7.03
CA ALA A 221 22.88 9.64 -7.46
C ALA A 221 22.79 11.15 -7.22
N SER A 222 23.72 11.67 -6.42
CA SER A 222 23.80 13.09 -6.13
C SER A 222 25.19 13.65 -6.43
N TRP A 223 25.19 14.89 -6.91
CA TRP A 223 26.39 15.67 -7.18
C TRP A 223 26.21 17.05 -6.55
N SER A 224 27.15 17.44 -5.69
CA SER A 224 27.26 18.80 -5.17
C SER A 224 28.62 19.44 -5.49
N PHE A 225 28.60 20.77 -5.64
CA PHE A 225 29.70 21.67 -6.02
C PHE A 225 30.13 22.59 -4.87
#